data_AF-A0A3D5E2K0-F1
#
_entry.id   AF-A0A3D5E2K0-F1
#
_cell.length_a   1.000
_cell.length_b   1.000
_cell.length_c   1.000
_cell.angle_alpha   90.00
_cell.angle_beta   90.00
_cell.angle_gamma   90.00
#
_symmetry.space_group_name_H-M   'P 1'
#
loop_
_entity.id
_entity.type
_entity.pdbx_description
1 polymer ?
#
loop_
_entity_poly.entity_id
_entity_poly.type
_entity_poly.pdbx_seq_one_letter_code
_entity_poly.pdbx_strand_id
1 'polypeptide(L)'
;MDSSMIFGAVIAFIIINILGIAVTLAVVLYQLNVLIAGGSLVVPPDTGPEDALERMLWQKERDESLSNKARLSGAYRTGVMVLIWLSVLTIVEFLASSIGVSNIAMILIALMKAVVILQFFMHVSSIWLEGENH
;
A
#
# COMPACT_ATOMS: atom_id res chain seq x y z
N MET A 1 19.55 35.10 -11.87
CA MET A 1 19.15 33.69 -12.01
C MET A 1 18.37 33.59 -13.30
N ASP A 2 18.87 32.78 -14.21
CA ASP A 2 18.40 32.76 -15.59
C ASP A 2 17.07 31.97 -15.63
N SER A 3 16.20 32.28 -16.59
CA SER A 3 14.87 31.63 -16.67
C SER A 3 14.96 30.10 -16.75
N SER A 4 16.02 29.57 -17.38
CA SER A 4 16.35 28.15 -17.44
C SER A 4 16.70 27.55 -16.06
N MET A 5 17.43 28.28 -15.22
CA MET A 5 17.77 27.86 -13.86
C MET A 5 16.54 27.83 -12.95
N ILE A 6 15.65 28.83 -13.07
CA ILE A 6 14.37 28.87 -12.34
C ILE A 6 13.52 27.65 -12.73
N PHE A 7 13.39 27.38 -14.03
CA PHE A 7 12.62 26.24 -14.54
C PHE A 7 13.15 24.89 -14.05
N GLY A 8 14.47 24.69 -14.11
CA GLY A 8 15.11 23.47 -13.59
C GLY A 8 14.88 23.28 -12.08
N ALA A 9 14.97 24.37 -11.29
CA ALA A 9 14.71 24.32 -9.86
C ALA A 9 13.25 23.95 -9.53
N VAL A 10 12.27 24.46 -10.30
CA VAL A 10 10.85 24.13 -10.12
C VAL A 10 10.58 22.65 -10.43
N ILE A 11 11.13 22.12 -11.52
CA ILE A 11 11.00 20.69 -11.87
C ILE A 11 11.58 19.81 -10.75
N ALA A 12 12.78 20.13 -10.29
CA ALA A 12 13.42 19.40 -9.20
C ALA A 12 12.58 19.44 -7.91
N PHE A 13 12.05 20.60 -7.54
CA PHE A 13 11.18 20.76 -6.38
C PHE A 13 9.92 19.88 -6.48
N ILE A 14 9.27 19.84 -7.64
CA ILE A 14 8.07 19.01 -7.85
C ILE A 14 8.40 17.53 -7.71
N ILE A 15 9.50 17.06 -8.32
CA ILE A 15 9.92 15.65 -8.24
C ILE A 15 10.24 15.26 -6.79
N ILE A 16 10.96 16.11 -6.06
CA ILE A 16 11.29 15.88 -4.65
C ILE A 16 10.02 15.80 -3.80
N ASN A 17 9.02 16.65 -4.05
CA ASN A 17 7.75 16.60 -3.33
C ASN A 17 6.97 15.33 -3.63
N ILE A 18 6.87 14.90 -4.90
CA ILE A 18 6.17 13.66 -5.27
C ILE A 18 6.82 12.44 -4.60
N LEU A 19 8.16 12.36 -4.66
CA LEU A 19 8.93 11.31 -3.98
C LEU A 19 8.75 11.38 -2.46
N GLY A 20 8.90 12.57 -1.87
CA GLY A 20 8.80 12.79 -0.44
C GLY A 20 7.43 12.41 0.11
N ILE A 21 6.35 12.82 -0.55
CA ILE A 21 4.97 12.46 -0.19
C ILE A 21 4.78 10.95 -0.31
N ALA A 22 5.22 10.33 -1.40
CA ALA A 22 5.05 8.89 -1.60
C ALA A 22 5.79 8.07 -0.55
N VAL A 23 7.05 8.43 -0.25
CA VAL A 23 7.84 7.77 0.80
C VAL A 23 7.22 8.01 2.18
N THR A 24 6.81 9.24 2.49
CA THR A 24 6.18 9.56 3.77
C THR A 24 4.89 8.77 3.96
N LEU A 25 4.03 8.72 2.94
CA LEU A 25 2.83 7.90 2.96
C LEU A 25 3.17 6.42 3.12
N ALA A 26 4.14 5.88 2.37
CA ALA A 26 4.57 4.50 2.51
C ALA A 26 5.04 4.16 3.94
N VAL A 27 5.79 5.07 4.57
CA VAL A 27 6.29 4.90 5.94
C VAL A 27 5.17 5.01 6.96
N VAL A 28 4.37 6.09 6.91
CA VAL A 28 3.20 6.27 7.79
C VAL A 28 2.29 5.06 7.68
N LEU A 29 2.09 4.62 6.45
CA LEU A 29 1.33 3.45 6.20
C LEU A 29 2.01 2.27 6.92
N TYR A 30 3.27 1.94 6.63
CA TYR A 30 3.95 0.79 7.24
C TYR A 30 3.87 0.79 8.78
N GLN A 31 4.04 1.96 9.40
CA GLN A 31 3.91 2.13 10.85
C GLN A 31 2.50 1.82 11.36
N LEU A 32 1.46 2.26 10.64
CA LEU A 32 0.07 1.92 10.95
C LEU A 32 -0.17 0.40 10.88
N ASN A 33 0.40 -0.29 9.88
CA ASN A 33 0.34 -1.75 9.82
C ASN A 33 1.03 -2.40 11.01
N VAL A 34 2.20 -1.91 11.42
CA VAL A 34 2.89 -2.41 12.62
C VAL A 34 2.08 -2.16 13.88
N LEU A 35 1.38 -1.04 14.01
CA LEU A 35 0.48 -0.77 15.15
C LEU A 35 -0.73 -1.71 15.18
N ILE A 36 -1.38 -1.92 14.03
CA ILE A 36 -2.59 -2.76 13.94
C ILE A 36 -2.22 -4.25 14.07
N ALA A 37 -1.15 -4.70 13.40
CA ALA A 37 -0.73 -6.09 13.39
C ALA A 37 0.14 -6.46 14.62
N GLY A 38 0.99 -5.54 15.06
CA GLY A 38 1.94 -5.70 16.17
C GLY A 38 1.35 -5.46 17.57
N GLY A 39 0.08 -5.03 17.67
CA GLY A 39 -0.73 -5.09 18.89
C GLY A 39 -1.12 -6.53 19.25
N SER A 40 -0.18 -7.46 19.15
CA SER A 40 -0.32 -8.82 19.66
C SER A 40 0.04 -8.77 21.13
N LEU A 41 -0.98 -8.85 21.99
CA LEU A 41 -0.80 -9.37 23.33
C LEU A 41 -0.07 -10.71 23.15
N VAL A 42 1.23 -10.78 23.44
CA VAL A 42 1.92 -12.05 23.65
C VAL A 42 1.26 -12.61 24.91
N VAL A 43 0.16 -13.32 24.71
CA VAL A 43 -0.56 -14.00 25.78
C VAL A 43 0.31 -15.20 26.14
N PRO A 44 0.87 -15.23 27.36
CA PRO A 44 1.71 -16.33 27.79
C PRO A 44 1.01 -17.69 27.59
N PRO A 45 1.73 -18.74 27.21
CA PRO A 45 1.14 -20.05 26.91
C PRO A 45 0.40 -20.69 28.09
N ASP A 46 0.58 -20.17 29.30
CA ASP A 46 -0.02 -20.62 30.56
C ASP A 46 -1.22 -19.77 31.04
N THR A 47 -1.58 -18.67 30.37
CA THR A 47 -2.76 -17.86 30.74
C THR A 47 -4.06 -18.29 30.05
N GLY A 48 -4.05 -19.45 29.39
CA GLY A 48 -5.23 -20.00 28.72
C GLY A 48 -6.19 -20.71 29.68
N PRO A 49 -7.45 -20.96 29.28
CA PRO A 49 -8.40 -21.71 30.09
C PRO A 49 -7.89 -23.12 30.44
N GLU A 50 -8.19 -23.66 31.61
CA GLU A 50 -7.85 -25.05 31.96
C GLU A 50 -8.86 -26.05 31.36
N ASP A 51 -10.10 -25.61 31.15
CA ASP A 51 -11.16 -26.45 30.61
C ASP A 51 -10.93 -26.76 29.13
N ALA A 52 -11.11 -28.02 28.74
CA ALA A 52 -10.81 -28.48 27.38
C ALA A 52 -11.69 -27.81 26.31
N LEU A 53 -12.97 -27.57 26.61
CA LEU A 53 -13.89 -26.90 25.70
C LEU A 53 -13.53 -25.42 25.52
N GLU A 54 -13.24 -24.72 26.62
CA GLU A 54 -12.84 -23.33 26.59
C GLU A 54 -11.49 -23.14 25.88
N ARG A 55 -10.55 -24.07 26.03
CA ARG A 55 -9.30 -24.10 25.26
C ARG A 55 -9.54 -24.17 23.76
N MET A 56 -10.49 -24.98 23.31
CA MET A 56 -10.81 -25.08 21.88
C MET A 56 -11.43 -23.79 21.35
N LEU A 57 -12.37 -23.20 22.08
CA LEU A 57 -13.00 -21.92 21.69
C LEU A 57 -11.98 -20.78 21.65
N TRP A 58 -11.13 -20.70 22.66
CA TRP A 58 -10.07 -19.71 22.73
C TRP A 58 -9.01 -19.90 21.65
N GLN A 59 -8.63 -21.14 21.30
CA GLN A 59 -7.74 -21.41 20.16
C GLN A 59 -8.37 -20.95 18.85
N LYS A 60 -9.64 -21.26 18.61
CA LYS A 60 -10.37 -20.83 17.42
C LYS A 60 -10.41 -19.30 17.28
N GLU A 61 -10.77 -18.59 18.36
CA GLU A 61 -10.84 -17.13 18.36
C GLU A 61 -9.46 -16.49 18.13
N ARG A 62 -8.40 -17.05 18.71
CA ARG A 62 -7.03 -16.63 18.42
C ARG A 62 -6.67 -16.85 16.96
N ASP A 63 -6.92 -18.03 16.41
CA ASP A 63 -6.57 -18.37 15.03
C ASP A 63 -7.31 -17.47 14.03
N GLU A 64 -8.60 -17.19 14.27
CA GLU A 64 -9.38 -16.22 13.50
C GLU A 64 -8.77 -14.82 13.59
N SER A 65 -8.42 -14.35 14.80
CA SER A 65 -7.79 -13.05 15.00
C SER A 65 -6.43 -12.91 14.32
N LEU A 66 -5.60 -13.97 14.36
CA LEU A 66 -4.30 -14.02 13.71
C LEU A 66 -4.43 -14.07 12.19
N SER A 67 -5.41 -14.83 11.67
CA SER A 67 -5.69 -14.89 10.23
C SER A 67 -6.12 -13.52 9.69
N ASN A 68 -6.97 -12.80 10.42
CA ASN A 68 -7.42 -11.46 10.04
C ASN A 68 -6.26 -10.46 10.07
N LYS A 69 -5.41 -10.49 11.10
CA LYS A 69 -4.20 -9.65 11.15
C LYS A 69 -3.24 -9.95 10.00
N ALA A 70 -3.02 -11.22 9.68
CA ALA A 70 -2.17 -11.63 8.56
C ALA A 70 -2.72 -11.16 7.20
N ARG A 71 -4.04 -11.29 6.99
CA ARG A 71 -4.73 -10.80 5.77
C ARG A 71 -4.58 -9.29 5.61
N LEU A 72 -4.84 -8.53 6.69
CA LEU A 72 -4.70 -7.07 6.70
C LEU A 72 -3.26 -6.66 6.40
N SER A 73 -2.27 -7.32 7.02
CA SER A 73 -0.86 -7.02 6.80
C SER A 73 -0.41 -7.28 5.35
N GLY A 74 -0.91 -8.37 4.74
CA GLY A 74 -0.66 -8.70 3.34
C GLY A 74 -1.21 -7.66 2.37
N ALA A 75 -2.49 -7.27 2.54
CA ALA A 75 -3.12 -6.24 1.72
C ALA A 75 -2.37 -4.90 1.81
N TYR A 76 -1.86 -4.60 3.00
CA TYR A 76 -1.14 -3.38 3.28
C TYR A 76 0.19 -3.25 2.55
N ARG A 77 0.99 -4.33 2.58
CA ARG A 77 2.28 -4.38 1.89
C ARG A 77 2.11 -4.24 0.38
N THR A 78 1.05 -4.83 -0.17
CA THR A 78 0.67 -4.68 -1.58
C THR A 78 0.29 -3.23 -1.89
N GLY A 79 -0.56 -2.59 -1.07
CA GLY A 79 -0.94 -1.18 -1.25
C GLY A 79 0.26 -0.23 -1.27
N VAL A 80 1.22 -0.41 -0.36
CA VAL A 80 2.46 0.39 -0.31
C VAL A 80 3.31 0.19 -1.57
N MET A 81 3.49 -1.04 -2.04
CA MET A 81 4.22 -1.31 -3.30
C MET A 81 3.57 -0.62 -4.50
N VAL A 82 2.24 -0.65 -4.59
CA VAL A 82 1.52 0.00 -5.70
C VAL A 82 1.65 1.52 -5.63
N LEU A 83 1.58 2.11 -4.45
CA LEU A 83 1.78 3.55 -4.24
C LEU A 83 3.16 3.99 -4.76
N ILE A 84 4.20 3.22 -4.45
CA ILE A 84 5.56 3.47 -4.95
C ILE A 84 5.60 3.41 -6.48
N TRP A 85 5.01 2.37 -7.09
CA TRP A 85 4.94 2.24 -8.55
C TRP A 85 4.20 3.40 -9.21
N LEU A 86 3.05 3.81 -8.66
CA LEU A 86 2.28 4.94 -9.18
C LEU A 86 3.03 6.27 -9.02
N SER A 87 3.78 6.45 -7.94
CA SER A 87 4.62 7.63 -7.74
C SER A 87 5.71 7.72 -8.82
N VAL A 88 6.41 6.61 -9.08
CA VAL A 88 7.42 6.53 -10.15
C VAL A 88 6.80 6.85 -11.52
N LEU A 89 5.66 6.24 -11.85
CA LEU A 89 5.00 6.49 -13.14
C LEU A 89 4.52 7.95 -13.28
N THR A 90 4.19 8.60 -12.16
CA THR A 90 3.80 10.02 -12.14
C THR A 90 4.99 10.95 -12.37
N ILE A 91 6.17 10.61 -11.85
CA ILE A 91 7.40 11.36 -12.15
C ILE A 91 7.77 11.25 -13.62
N VAL A 92 7.70 10.03 -14.17
CA VAL A 92 7.96 9.78 -15.59
C VAL A 92 6.99 10.57 -16.48
N GLU A 93 5.70 10.56 -16.13
CA GLU A 93 4.68 11.35 -16.83
C GLU A 93 4.98 12.86 -16.78
N PHE A 94 5.33 13.38 -15.61
CA PHE A 94 5.67 14.79 -15.45
C PHE A 94 6.88 15.20 -16.30
N LEU A 95 7.92 14.36 -16.34
CA LEU A 95 9.09 14.57 -17.19
C LEU A 95 8.77 14.46 -18.69
N ALA A 96 7.93 13.51 -19.08
CA ALA A 96 7.47 13.39 -20.47
C ALA A 96 6.69 14.63 -20.90
N SER A 97 5.80 15.13 -20.05
CA SER A 97 5.05 16.36 -20.30
C SER A 97 5.97 17.58 -20.44
N SER A 98 7.00 17.70 -19.58
CA SER A 98 7.90 18.86 -19.59
C SER A 98 8.78 18.97 -20.84
N ILE A 99 9.10 17.84 -21.50
CA ILE A 99 9.83 17.82 -22.78
C ILE A 99 8.90 17.87 -24.00
N GLY A 100 7.59 18.05 -23.80
CA GLY A 100 6.61 18.21 -24.89
C GLY A 100 6.25 16.90 -25.59
N VAL A 101 6.28 15.76 -24.89
CA VAL A 101 5.81 14.48 -25.43
C VAL A 101 4.35 14.58 -25.88
N SER A 102 4.01 13.91 -27.00
CA SER A 102 2.67 13.88 -27.57
C SER A 102 1.59 13.46 -26.57
N ASN A 103 0.42 14.13 -26.64
CA ASN A 103 -0.78 13.79 -25.86
C ASN A 103 -1.18 12.32 -26.00
N ILE A 104 -0.92 11.70 -27.15
CA ILE A 104 -1.22 10.27 -27.37
C ILE A 104 -0.36 9.40 -26.45
N ALA A 105 0.93 9.71 -26.32
CA ALA A 105 1.81 8.96 -25.44
C ALA A 105 1.49 9.22 -23.95
N MET A 106 1.03 10.42 -23.59
CA MET A 106 0.53 10.73 -22.24
C MET A 106 -0.70 9.89 -21.89
N ILE A 107 -1.64 9.72 -22.82
CA ILE A 107 -2.80 8.84 -22.64
C ILE A 107 -2.35 7.39 -22.44
N LEU A 108 -1.34 6.91 -23.17
CA LEU A 108 -0.80 5.56 -22.97
C LEU A 108 -0.17 5.38 -21.58
N ILE A 109 0.54 6.39 -21.06
CA ILE A 109 1.08 6.37 -19.69
C ILE A 109 -0.07 6.33 -18.67
N ALA A 110 -1.14 7.11 -18.89
CA ALA A 110 -2.32 7.08 -18.04
C ALA A 110 -3.02 5.70 -18.07
N LEU A 111 -3.12 5.06 -19.24
CA LEU A 111 -3.64 3.70 -19.36
C LEU A 111 -2.76 2.68 -18.62
N MET A 112 -1.43 2.83 -18.66
CA MET A 112 -0.52 1.97 -17.90
C MET A 112 -0.78 2.09 -16.39
N LYS A 113 -1.03 3.30 -15.88
CA LYS A 113 -1.44 3.49 -14.47
C LYS A 113 -2.75 2.77 -14.17
N ALA A 114 -3.74 2.89 -15.06
CA ALA A 114 -5.01 2.20 -14.90
C ALA A 114 -4.81 0.68 -14.85
N VAL A 115 -3.97 0.10 -15.73
CA VAL A 115 -3.65 -1.34 -15.69
C VAL A 115 -3.01 -1.74 -14.37
N VAL A 116 -2.06 -0.97 -13.85
CA VAL A 116 -1.45 -1.23 -12.52
C VAL A 116 -2.53 -1.23 -11.43
N ILE A 117 -3.44 -0.24 -11.45
CA ILE A 117 -4.52 -0.17 -10.46
C ILE A 117 -5.47 -1.36 -10.59
N LEU A 118 -5.89 -1.72 -11.81
CA LEU A 118 -6.78 -2.85 -12.07
C LEU A 118 -6.15 -4.18 -11.62
N GLN A 119 -4.87 -4.40 -11.98
CA GLN A 119 -4.18 -5.64 -11.63
C GLN A 119 -4.03 -5.81 -10.12
N PHE A 120 -3.67 -4.74 -9.41
CA PHE A 120 -3.36 -4.84 -7.98
C PHE A 120 -4.54 -4.55 -7.05
N PHE A 121 -5.55 -3.78 -7.45
CA PHE A 121 -6.70 -3.46 -6.60
C PHE A 121 -7.99 -4.18 -7.02
N MET A 122 -8.23 -4.44 -8.31
CA MET A 122 -9.45 -5.17 -8.71
C MET A 122 -9.34 -6.68 -8.52
N HIS A 123 -8.15 -7.29 -8.58
CA HIS A 123 -8.00 -8.70 -8.18
C HIS A 123 -7.95 -8.88 -6.65
N VAL A 124 -7.67 -7.81 -5.90
CA VAL A 124 -7.68 -7.81 -4.43
C VAL A 124 -9.10 -7.72 -3.86
N SER A 125 -10.14 -7.44 -4.65
CA SER A 125 -11.53 -7.60 -4.16
C SER A 125 -11.93 -9.07 -3.97
N SER A 126 -11.24 -10.02 -4.62
CA SER A 126 -11.50 -11.46 -4.43
C SER A 126 -11.20 -11.93 -2.99
N ILE A 127 -10.26 -11.30 -2.30
CA ILE A 127 -9.93 -11.61 -0.89
C ILE A 127 -10.85 -10.92 0.13
N TRP A 128 -11.72 -9.99 -0.30
CA TRP A 128 -12.81 -9.46 0.53
C TRP A 128 -14.11 -10.26 0.39
N LEU A 129 -14.28 -11.05 -0.68
CA LEU A 129 -15.42 -11.97 -0.83
C LEU A 129 -15.21 -13.31 -0.10
N GLU A 130 -13.97 -13.76 0.08
CA GLU A 130 -13.65 -14.98 0.84
C GLU A 130 -13.69 -14.78 2.37
N GLY A 131 -14.35 -13.72 2.84
CA GLY A 131 -14.69 -13.47 4.24
C GLY A 131 -16.19 -13.66 4.54
N GLU A 132 -17.00 -13.93 3.52
CA GLU A 132 -18.45 -14.15 3.61
C GLU A 132 -18.83 -15.45 2.89
N ASN A 133 -18.09 -16.52 3.15
CA ASN A 133 -18.59 -17.86 2.85
C ASN A 133 -18.07 -18.87 3.89
N HIS A 134 -18.98 -19.13 4.83
CA HIS A 134 -19.05 -20.25 5.79
C HIS A 134 -18.24 -20.16 7.08
#